data_AF-A0A1G4RW28-F1
#
_entry.id   AF-A0A1G4RW28-F1
#
_cell.length_a   1.000
_cell.length_b   1.000
_cell.length_c   1.000
_cell.angle_alpha   90.00
_cell.angle_beta   90.00
_cell.angle_gamma   90.00
#
_symmetry.space_group_name_H-M   'P 1'
#
loop_
_entity.id
_entity.type
_entity.pdbx_description
1 polymer ?
#
loop_
_entity_poly.entity_id
_entity_poly.type
_entity_poly.pdbx_seq_one_letter_code
_entity_poly.pdbx_strand_id
1 'polypeptide(L)'
;MDDTIKGYPDPEMITVTDERLIPVVAALTNLTESWKTQLSKGAVSLPMAVQIGKKLSHERQQALLEFWEDARLPDKYMSRALHAFAGNMPEWAVHQVIRIFRLTEKIRASMIMLNDLMDRFDELYERFEHEFWEGEWSGAEEELEPYLDRLEAEFQELHRQASDEKKSYNRHYGDSSSDSARDSARTAGPSRGPVPFSTVIGAADDASPKELKQRYRTLMKKLHPDHGGSAYLFDWVKQAHDNYMHGKSSL
;
A
#
# COMPACT_ATOMS: atom_id res chain seq x y z
N MET A 1 -4.80 52.26 53.77
CA MET A 1 -5.52 51.11 53.17
C MET A 1 -5.29 51.26 51.69
N ASP A 2 -4.35 50.45 51.22
CA ASP A 2 -3.65 50.56 49.95
C ASP A 2 -4.28 49.50 49.04
N ASP A 3 -5.11 49.93 48.08
CA ASP A 3 -5.73 49.05 47.10
C ASP A 3 -4.93 49.15 45.81
N THR A 4 -3.85 48.38 45.77
CA THR A 4 -3.02 48.23 44.58
C THR A 4 -3.79 47.41 43.54
N ILE A 5 -4.29 48.10 42.51
CA ILE A 5 -4.76 47.51 41.27
C ILE A 5 -3.62 46.64 40.73
N LYS A 6 -3.78 45.31 40.81
CA LYS A 6 -2.92 44.34 40.12
C LYS A 6 -3.09 44.57 38.62
N GLY A 7 -2.22 45.40 38.06
CA GLY A 7 -1.96 45.42 36.63
C GLY A 7 -1.43 44.05 36.24
N TYR A 8 -2.24 43.27 35.53
CA TYR A 8 -1.72 42.15 34.75
C TYR A 8 -0.72 42.76 33.75
N PRO A 9 0.53 42.27 33.68
CA PRO A 9 1.45 42.73 32.67
C PRO A 9 0.84 42.45 31.29
N ASP A 10 0.85 43.46 30.43
CA ASP A 10 0.57 43.35 29.00
C ASP A 10 1.23 42.08 28.46
N PRO A 11 0.57 41.27 27.62
CA PRO A 11 1.25 40.16 26.97
C PRO A 11 2.43 40.74 26.20
N GLU A 12 3.65 40.35 26.58
CA GLU A 12 4.88 40.81 25.95
C GLU A 12 4.68 40.78 24.43
N MET A 13 4.71 41.94 23.77
CA MET A 13 4.65 42.01 22.32
C MET A 13 5.95 41.44 21.76
N ILE A 14 5.98 40.12 21.59
CA ILE A 14 7.11 39.41 21.00
C ILE A 14 7.19 39.80 19.53
N THR A 15 8.16 40.63 19.20
CA THR A 15 8.45 41.00 17.80
C THR A 15 9.41 39.97 17.22
N VAL A 16 8.94 39.21 16.23
CA VAL A 16 9.74 38.18 15.55
C VAL A 16 10.46 38.83 14.37
N THR A 17 11.79 38.95 14.47
CA THR A 17 12.61 39.63 13.45
C THR A 17 13.26 38.67 12.45
N ASP A 18 13.26 37.36 12.72
CA ASP A 18 13.82 36.36 11.81
C ASP A 18 12.82 36.03 10.70
N GLU A 19 13.19 36.35 9.46
CA GLU A 19 12.38 36.11 8.25
C GLU A 19 11.92 34.65 8.10
N ARG A 20 12.67 33.69 8.64
CA ARG A 20 12.32 32.26 8.59
C ARG A 20 11.25 31.89 9.61
N LEU A 21 11.20 32.60 10.74
CA LEU A 21 10.25 32.33 11.82
C LEU A 21 8.94 33.08 11.65
N ILE A 22 8.94 34.21 10.94
CA ILE A 22 7.72 34.96 10.61
C ILE A 22 6.61 34.07 10.04
N PRO A 23 6.80 33.26 8.98
CA PRO A 23 5.73 32.43 8.43
C PRO A 23 5.28 31.31 9.38
N VAL A 24 6.18 30.81 10.22
CA VAL A 24 5.87 29.79 11.23
C VAL A 24 4.99 30.38 12.32
N VAL A 25 5.36 31.53 12.86
CA VAL A 25 4.61 32.21 13.91
C VAL A 25 3.25 32.68 13.39
N ALA A 26 3.20 33.26 12.18
CA ALA A 26 1.94 33.65 11.56
C ALA A 26 0.98 32.46 11.41
N ALA A 27 1.47 31.30 10.97
CA ALA A 27 0.66 30.09 10.88
C ALA A 27 0.15 29.62 12.25
N LEU A 28 0.99 29.63 13.29
CA LEU A 28 0.58 29.26 14.65
C LEU A 28 -0.41 30.26 15.27
N THR A 29 -0.30 31.54 14.94
CA THR A 29 -1.27 32.56 15.35
C THR A 29 -2.63 32.35 14.69
N ASN A 30 -2.65 31.83 13.46
CA ASN A 30 -3.87 31.50 12.71
C ASN A 30 -4.53 30.18 13.14
N LEU A 31 -4.02 29.50 14.17
CA LEU A 31 -4.67 28.30 14.71
C LEU A 31 -5.87 28.67 15.57
N THR A 32 -6.93 27.87 15.49
CA THR A 32 -8.03 27.93 16.46
C THR A 32 -7.55 27.49 17.86
N GLU A 33 -8.26 27.93 18.90
CA GLU A 33 -7.94 27.57 20.30
C GLU A 33 -7.96 26.05 20.54
N SER A 34 -8.83 25.34 19.85
CA SER A 34 -8.89 23.87 19.88
C SER A 34 -7.58 23.26 19.39
N TRP A 35 -7.04 23.70 18.25
CA TRP A 35 -5.76 23.21 17.73
C TRP A 35 -4.56 23.63 18.56
N LYS A 36 -4.56 24.86 19.12
CA LYS A 36 -3.53 25.28 20.10
C LYS A 36 -3.52 24.36 21.32
N THR A 37 -4.70 23.94 21.78
CA THR A 37 -4.84 22.98 22.88
C THR A 37 -4.31 21.60 22.50
N GLN A 38 -4.56 21.11 21.29
CA GLN A 38 -4.00 19.83 20.84
C GLN A 38 -2.47 19.88 20.71
N LEU A 39 -1.91 21.00 20.24
CA LEU A 39 -0.47 21.22 20.18
C LEU A 39 0.17 21.26 21.58
N SER A 40 -0.44 21.96 22.53
CA SER A 40 0.10 22.06 23.90
C SER A 40 0.05 20.72 24.66
N LYS A 41 -0.95 19.88 24.36
CA LYS A 41 -1.04 18.51 24.87
C LYS A 41 -0.05 17.54 24.20
N GLY A 42 0.65 17.97 23.14
CA GLY A 42 1.53 17.10 22.35
C GLY A 42 0.78 16.09 21.48
N ALA A 43 -0.53 16.26 21.29
CA ALA A 43 -1.35 15.38 20.46
C ALA A 43 -1.15 15.64 18.95
N VAL A 44 -0.65 16.84 18.59
CA VAL A 44 -0.24 17.16 17.22
C VAL A 44 1.19 17.69 17.20
N SER A 45 1.95 17.33 16.17
CA SER A 45 3.33 17.81 16.02
C SER A 45 3.38 19.28 15.59
N LEU A 46 4.44 20.00 15.97
CA LEU A 46 4.64 21.39 15.57
C LEU A 46 4.62 21.60 14.03
N PRO A 47 5.29 20.78 13.20
CA PRO A 47 5.20 20.91 11.75
C PRO A 47 3.77 20.76 11.23
N MET A 48 2.98 19.84 11.80
CA MET A 48 1.58 19.65 11.41
C MET A 48 0.72 20.85 11.81
N ALA A 49 0.87 21.37 13.03
CA ALA A 49 0.15 22.56 13.47
C ALA A 49 0.44 23.77 12.58
N VAL A 50 1.70 23.96 12.16
CA VAL A 50 2.08 25.00 11.19
C VAL A 50 1.39 24.78 9.84
N GLN A 51 1.31 23.54 9.34
CA GLN A 51 0.61 23.26 8.07
C GLN A 51 -0.89 23.53 8.16
N ILE A 52 -1.53 23.15 9.27
CA ILE A 52 -2.96 23.42 9.52
C ILE A 52 -3.23 24.92 9.49
N GLY A 53 -2.50 25.69 10.30
CA GLY A 53 -2.65 27.15 10.38
C GLY A 53 -2.30 27.87 9.09
N LYS A 54 -1.40 27.30 8.27
CA LYS A 54 -1.03 27.87 6.97
C LYS A 54 -2.06 27.58 5.87
N LYS A 55 -2.64 26.38 5.85
CA LYS A 55 -3.44 25.88 4.72
C LYS A 55 -4.95 26.01 4.91
N LEU A 56 -5.44 26.05 6.16
CA LEU A 56 -6.87 25.97 6.45
C LEU A 56 -7.42 27.26 7.07
N SER A 57 -8.62 27.64 6.62
CA SER A 57 -9.46 28.63 7.33
C SER A 57 -9.94 28.07 8.67
N HIS A 58 -10.36 28.94 9.60
CA HIS A 58 -10.83 28.50 10.93
C HIS A 58 -12.01 27.51 10.85
N GLU A 59 -12.94 27.69 9.91
CA GLU A 59 -14.05 26.76 9.68
C GLU A 59 -13.53 25.38 9.26
N ARG A 60 -12.60 25.33 8.31
CA ARG A 60 -12.00 24.06 7.84
C ARG A 60 -11.09 23.43 8.90
N GLN A 61 -10.45 24.23 9.74
CA GLN A 61 -9.70 23.74 10.91
C GLN A 61 -10.64 23.03 11.90
N GLN A 62 -11.82 23.58 12.16
CA GLN A 62 -12.81 22.95 13.04
C GLN A 62 -13.33 21.65 12.43
N ALA A 63 -13.70 21.67 11.14
CA ALA A 63 -14.17 20.47 10.45
C ALA A 63 -13.11 19.35 10.41
N LEU A 64 -11.83 19.69 10.19
CA LEU A 64 -10.73 18.70 10.26
C LEU A 64 -10.57 18.11 11.67
N LEU A 65 -10.76 18.93 12.71
CA LEU A 65 -10.66 18.48 14.10
C LEU A 65 -11.78 17.48 14.43
N GLU A 66 -13.02 17.83 14.08
CA GLU A 66 -14.20 16.95 14.26
C GLU A 66 -14.00 15.63 13.52
N PHE A 67 -13.60 15.70 12.24
CA PHE A 67 -13.27 14.52 11.45
C PHE A 67 -12.16 13.67 12.10
N TRP A 68 -11.11 14.30 12.64
CA TRP A 68 -10.01 13.57 13.27
C TRP A 68 -10.46 12.78 14.51
N GLU A 69 -11.29 13.41 15.34
CA GLU A 69 -11.82 12.83 16.57
C GLU A 69 -12.81 11.69 16.27
N ASP A 70 -13.73 11.91 15.32
CA ASP A 70 -14.76 10.94 14.95
C ASP A 70 -14.18 9.74 14.20
N ALA A 71 -13.30 9.97 13.22
CA ALA A 71 -12.67 8.91 12.43
C ALA A 71 -11.58 8.15 13.20
N ARG A 72 -11.17 8.65 14.38
CA ARG A 72 -9.99 8.20 15.15
C ARG A 72 -8.77 8.02 14.24
N LEU A 73 -8.48 9.05 13.44
CA LEU A 73 -7.50 8.94 12.36
C LEU A 73 -6.08 8.74 12.92
N PRO A 74 -5.36 7.68 12.51
CA PRO A 74 -3.93 7.56 12.82
C PRO A 74 -3.11 8.70 12.22
N ASP A 75 -2.08 9.15 12.92
CA ASP A 75 -1.22 10.28 12.53
C ASP A 75 -0.67 10.19 11.10
N LYS A 76 -0.35 8.97 10.63
CA LYS A 76 0.17 8.74 9.27
C LYS A 76 -0.79 9.16 8.14
N TYR A 77 -2.08 9.32 8.43
CA TYR A 77 -3.08 9.80 7.48
C TYR A 77 -3.42 11.28 7.69
N MET A 78 -2.97 11.91 8.78
CA MET A 78 -3.28 13.32 9.08
C MET A 78 -2.86 14.25 7.95
N SER A 79 -1.67 14.04 7.37
CA SER A 79 -1.19 14.86 6.24
C SER A 79 -2.09 14.74 5.00
N ARG A 80 -2.68 13.56 4.78
CA ARG A 80 -3.62 13.31 3.66
C ARG A 80 -4.96 13.96 3.93
N ALA A 81 -5.51 13.79 5.14
CA ALA A 81 -6.73 14.48 5.54
C ALA A 81 -6.56 16.00 5.42
N LEU A 82 -5.47 16.57 5.94
CA LEU A 82 -5.17 18.00 5.80
C LEU A 82 -5.14 18.45 4.33
N HIS A 83 -4.50 17.69 3.45
CA HIS A 83 -4.46 18.01 2.02
C HIS A 83 -5.85 18.02 1.39
N ALA A 84 -6.65 16.99 1.66
CA ALA A 84 -8.02 16.91 1.17
C ALA A 84 -8.90 18.06 1.68
N PHE A 85 -8.77 18.40 2.97
CA PHE A 85 -9.49 19.53 3.56
C PHE A 85 -9.06 20.87 2.95
N ALA A 86 -7.77 21.05 2.66
CA ALA A 86 -7.25 22.24 2.00
C ALA A 86 -7.73 22.37 0.54
N GLY A 87 -7.96 21.24 -0.14
CA GLY A 87 -8.58 21.18 -1.47
C GLY A 87 -10.10 21.35 -1.48
N ASN A 88 -10.72 21.75 -0.36
CA ASN A 88 -12.17 21.85 -0.20
C ASN A 88 -12.96 20.56 -0.48
N MET A 89 -12.32 19.40 -0.29
CA MET A 89 -12.98 18.11 -0.44
C MET A 89 -14.10 17.95 0.61
N PRO A 90 -15.27 17.43 0.22
CA PRO A 90 -16.33 17.02 1.15
C PRO A 90 -15.85 15.95 2.12
N GLU A 91 -16.36 15.97 3.34
CA GLU A 91 -15.91 15.05 4.40
C GLU A 91 -16.12 13.57 4.05
N TRP A 92 -17.25 13.24 3.41
CA TRP A 92 -17.54 11.88 2.93
C TRP A 92 -16.46 11.38 1.95
N ALA A 93 -15.96 12.25 1.08
CA ALA A 93 -14.91 11.92 0.12
C ALA A 93 -13.57 11.75 0.84
N VAL A 94 -13.27 12.58 1.86
CA VAL A 94 -12.07 12.38 2.70
C VAL A 94 -12.11 11.00 3.38
N HIS A 95 -13.25 10.59 3.92
CA HIS A 95 -13.40 9.25 4.48
C HIS A 95 -13.10 8.15 3.46
N GLN A 96 -13.63 8.25 2.25
CA GLN A 96 -13.44 7.26 1.20
C GLN A 96 -11.99 7.20 0.72
N VAL A 97 -11.34 8.35 0.55
CA VAL A 97 -9.91 8.43 0.18
C VAL A 97 -9.03 7.77 1.25
N ILE A 98 -9.28 8.06 2.52
CA ILE A 98 -8.57 7.40 3.62
C ILE A 98 -8.85 5.89 3.63
N ARG A 99 -10.08 5.46 3.33
CA ARG A 99 -10.43 4.04 3.18
C ARG A 99 -9.62 3.39 2.06
N ILE A 100 -9.49 4.04 0.90
CA ILE A 100 -8.67 3.58 -0.23
C ILE A 100 -7.19 3.48 0.16
N PHE A 101 -6.63 4.49 0.85
CA PHE A 101 -5.25 4.42 1.36
C PHE A 101 -5.04 3.25 2.35
N ARG A 102 -6.02 2.96 3.21
CA ARG A 102 -5.95 1.78 4.11
C ARG A 102 -6.03 0.47 3.33
N LEU A 103 -6.90 0.42 2.31
CA LEU A 103 -7.06 -0.74 1.45
C LEU A 103 -5.76 -1.05 0.70
N THR A 104 -5.13 -0.04 0.11
CA THR A 104 -3.87 -0.18 -0.65
C THR A 104 -2.71 -0.69 0.21
N GLU A 105 -2.57 -0.25 1.46
CA GLU A 105 -1.58 -0.82 2.38
C GLU A 105 -1.81 -2.31 2.66
N LYS A 106 -3.08 -2.70 2.88
CA LYS A 106 -3.46 -4.10 3.11
C LYS A 106 -3.19 -4.98 1.90
N ILE A 107 -3.49 -4.45 0.72
CA ILE A 107 -3.24 -5.08 -0.57
C ILE A 107 -1.75 -5.28 -0.79
N ARG A 108 -0.95 -4.21 -0.68
CA ARG A 108 0.51 -4.24 -0.84
C ARG A 108 1.14 -5.31 0.05
N ALA A 109 0.75 -5.40 1.32
CA ALA A 109 1.24 -6.43 2.24
C ALA A 109 0.89 -7.86 1.81
N SER A 110 -0.22 -8.04 1.09
CA SER A 110 -0.72 -9.34 0.63
C SER A 110 -0.15 -9.77 -0.72
N MET A 111 0.40 -8.84 -1.50
CA MET A 111 0.81 -9.04 -2.90
C MET A 111 2.33 -9.11 -3.12
N ILE A 112 3.15 -8.99 -2.07
CA ILE A 112 4.64 -9.10 -2.15
C ILE A 112 5.12 -10.35 -2.91
N MET A 113 4.30 -11.39 -3.02
CA MET A 113 4.64 -12.67 -3.67
C MET A 113 4.12 -12.81 -5.12
N LEU A 114 3.41 -11.81 -5.67
CA LEU A 114 2.72 -11.89 -6.98
C LEU A 114 3.18 -10.74 -7.91
N ASN A 115 4.34 -10.89 -8.55
CA ASN A 115 5.00 -9.81 -9.31
C ASN A 115 4.11 -9.14 -10.36
N ASP A 116 3.43 -9.89 -11.23
CA ASP A 116 2.59 -9.32 -12.31
C ASP A 116 1.40 -8.51 -11.78
N LEU A 117 0.91 -8.90 -10.61
CA LEU A 117 -0.19 -8.27 -9.89
C LEU A 117 0.31 -7.02 -9.14
N MET A 118 1.55 -7.05 -8.65
CA MET A 118 2.23 -5.89 -8.06
C MET A 118 2.46 -4.78 -9.09
N ASP A 119 2.88 -5.09 -10.31
CA ASP A 119 3.09 -4.07 -11.35
C ASP A 119 1.79 -3.30 -11.63
N ARG A 120 0.66 -4.01 -11.80
CA ARG A 120 -0.66 -3.37 -11.97
C ARG A 120 -1.11 -2.56 -10.76
N PHE A 121 -0.81 -3.07 -9.57
CA PHE A 121 -1.12 -2.36 -8.34
C PHE A 121 -0.33 -1.06 -8.24
N ASP A 122 0.96 -1.09 -8.55
CA ASP A 122 1.83 0.08 -8.49
C ASP A 122 1.39 1.13 -9.53
N GLU A 123 1.08 0.74 -10.77
CA GLU A 123 0.52 1.66 -11.78
C GLU A 123 -0.78 2.33 -11.31
N LEU A 124 -1.70 1.56 -10.72
CA LEU A 124 -2.97 2.08 -10.21
C LEU A 124 -2.75 3.01 -9.00
N TYR A 125 -1.86 2.62 -8.10
CA TYR A 125 -1.53 3.37 -6.89
C TYR A 125 -0.82 4.68 -7.20
N GLU A 126 0.15 4.67 -8.11
CA GLU A 126 0.87 5.87 -8.55
C GLU A 126 -0.08 6.87 -9.20
N ARG A 127 -0.99 6.41 -10.07
CA ARG A 127 -2.01 7.26 -10.66
C ARG A 127 -2.91 7.89 -9.60
N PHE A 128 -3.45 7.08 -8.69
CA PHE A 128 -4.29 7.57 -7.59
C PHE A 128 -3.58 8.60 -6.71
N GLU A 129 -2.34 8.30 -6.31
CA GLU A 129 -1.57 9.16 -5.43
C GLU A 129 -1.20 10.47 -6.14
N HIS A 130 -0.82 10.41 -7.42
CA HIS A 130 -0.53 11.60 -8.21
C HIS A 130 -1.75 12.52 -8.33
N GLU A 131 -2.88 11.99 -8.79
CA GLU A 131 -4.10 12.78 -8.97
C GLU A 131 -4.60 13.39 -7.64
N PHE A 132 -4.45 12.65 -6.52
CA PHE A 132 -4.77 13.16 -5.19
C PHE A 132 -3.90 14.36 -4.79
N TRP A 133 -2.58 14.27 -4.99
CA TRP A 133 -1.66 15.32 -4.56
C TRP A 133 -1.69 16.56 -5.45
N GLU A 134 -1.85 16.37 -6.76
CA GLU A 134 -1.98 17.47 -7.72
C GLU A 134 -3.36 18.15 -7.67
N GLY A 135 -4.36 17.50 -7.05
CA GLY A 135 -5.71 18.04 -6.91
C GLY A 135 -6.47 18.05 -8.24
N GLU A 136 -6.22 17.05 -9.09
CA GLU A 136 -6.84 16.93 -10.42
C GLU A 136 -8.30 16.45 -10.36
N TRP A 137 -8.79 16.10 -9.17
CA TRP A 137 -10.16 15.65 -8.99
C TRP A 137 -11.16 16.80 -9.09
N SER A 138 -12.24 16.55 -9.79
CA SER A 138 -13.38 17.45 -9.91
C SER A 138 -13.89 17.88 -8.53
N GLY A 139 -14.00 19.19 -8.30
CA GLY A 139 -14.64 19.72 -7.09
C GLY A 139 -16.17 19.49 -7.06
N ALA A 140 -16.75 18.97 -8.13
CA ALA A 140 -18.17 18.61 -8.22
C ALA A 140 -18.41 17.21 -7.63
N GLU A 141 -19.28 17.12 -6.63
CA GLU A 141 -19.59 15.85 -5.95
C GLU A 141 -20.11 14.77 -6.91
N GLU A 142 -20.92 15.17 -7.89
CA GLU A 142 -21.53 14.30 -8.91
C GLU A 142 -20.50 13.54 -9.77
N GLU A 143 -19.29 14.08 -9.90
CA GLU A 143 -18.20 13.47 -10.67
C GLU A 143 -17.22 12.72 -9.74
N LEU A 144 -17.02 13.23 -8.52
CA LEU A 144 -16.08 12.69 -7.55
C LEU A 144 -16.54 11.35 -6.96
N GLU A 145 -17.81 11.22 -6.58
CA GLU A 145 -18.36 10.00 -5.98
C GLU A 145 -18.21 8.78 -6.92
N PRO A 146 -18.71 8.80 -8.17
CA PRO A 146 -18.56 7.66 -9.06
C PRO A 146 -17.11 7.37 -9.45
N TYR A 147 -16.23 8.37 -9.40
CA TYR A 147 -14.80 8.17 -9.62
C TYR A 147 -14.16 7.39 -8.45
N LEU A 148 -14.37 7.83 -7.21
CA LEU A 148 -13.81 7.17 -6.02
C LEU A 148 -14.37 5.75 -5.85
N ASP A 149 -15.65 5.54 -6.16
CA ASP A 149 -16.27 4.22 -6.15
C ASP A 149 -15.63 3.25 -7.16
N ARG A 150 -15.39 3.71 -8.39
CA ARG A 150 -14.69 2.90 -9.41
C ARG A 150 -13.28 2.56 -8.96
N LEU A 151 -12.54 3.56 -8.45
CA LEU A 151 -11.17 3.37 -8.01
C LEU A 151 -11.08 2.36 -6.85
N GLU A 152 -11.98 2.47 -5.88
CA GLU A 152 -12.05 1.50 -4.79
C GLU A 152 -12.38 0.10 -5.30
N ALA A 153 -13.32 -0.02 -6.24
CA ALA A 153 -13.66 -1.31 -6.85
C ALA A 153 -12.47 -1.94 -7.58
N GLU A 154 -11.65 -1.15 -8.29
CA GLU A 154 -10.42 -1.63 -8.94
C GLU A 154 -9.42 -2.20 -7.93
N PHE A 155 -9.17 -1.50 -6.81
CA PHE A 155 -8.31 -2.02 -5.75
C PHE A 155 -8.89 -3.27 -5.09
N GLN A 156 -10.19 -3.30 -4.82
CA GLN A 156 -10.85 -4.48 -4.25
C GLN A 156 -10.76 -5.69 -5.19
N GLU A 157 -10.87 -5.48 -6.50
CA GLU A 157 -10.72 -6.54 -7.50
C GLU A 157 -9.28 -7.08 -7.55
N LEU A 158 -8.26 -6.21 -7.51
CA LEU A 158 -6.86 -6.64 -7.39
C LEU A 158 -6.63 -7.46 -6.12
N HIS A 159 -7.20 -7.03 -4.99
CA HIS A 159 -7.13 -7.78 -3.74
C HIS A 159 -7.79 -9.17 -3.84
N ARG A 160 -8.94 -9.24 -4.54
CA ARG A 160 -9.67 -10.49 -4.77
C ARG A 160 -8.85 -11.45 -5.64
N GLN A 161 -8.28 -10.95 -6.74
CA GLN A 161 -7.41 -11.72 -7.62
C GLN A 161 -6.20 -12.28 -6.85
N ALA A 162 -5.51 -11.44 -6.08
CA ALA A 162 -4.40 -11.87 -5.23
C ALA A 162 -4.81 -12.95 -4.22
N SER A 163 -6.00 -12.82 -3.63
CA SER A 163 -6.53 -13.81 -2.67
C SER A 163 -6.86 -15.15 -3.34
N ASP A 164 -7.41 -15.12 -4.55
CA ASP A 164 -7.77 -16.31 -5.31
C ASP A 164 -6.53 -17.04 -5.84
N GLU A 165 -5.52 -16.31 -6.29
CA GLU A 165 -4.21 -16.88 -6.65
C GLU A 165 -3.53 -17.54 -5.45
N LYS A 166 -3.55 -16.90 -4.28
CA LYS A 166 -3.02 -17.50 -3.04
C LYS A 166 -3.77 -18.77 -2.63
N LYS A 167 -5.10 -18.82 -2.79
CA LYS A 167 -5.90 -20.04 -2.54
C LYS A 167 -5.63 -21.13 -3.57
N SER A 168 -5.41 -20.77 -4.83
CA SER A 168 -5.02 -21.70 -5.88
C SER A 168 -3.65 -22.32 -5.57
N TYR A 169 -2.69 -21.47 -5.18
CA TYR A 169 -1.36 -21.88 -4.73
C TYR A 169 -1.43 -22.87 -3.56
N ASN A 170 -2.14 -22.52 -2.48
CA ASN A 170 -2.28 -23.42 -1.33
C ASN A 170 -2.97 -24.75 -1.68
N ARG A 171 -3.91 -24.77 -2.63
CA ARG A 171 -4.55 -26.01 -3.09
C ARG A 171 -3.63 -26.88 -3.95
N HIS A 172 -2.77 -26.29 -4.77
CA HIS A 172 -1.84 -27.04 -5.63
C HIS A 172 -0.53 -27.43 -4.94
N TYR A 173 -0.17 -26.76 -3.84
CA TYR A 173 1.13 -26.91 -3.19
C TYR A 173 1.10 -27.11 -1.67
N GLY A 174 0.07 -26.63 -0.97
CA GLY A 174 -0.04 -26.69 0.49
C GLY A 174 -0.55 -28.01 1.04
N ASP A 175 -1.20 -28.84 0.22
CA ASP A 175 -1.71 -30.16 0.60
C ASP A 175 -0.78 -31.30 0.13
N SER A 176 0.51 -31.18 0.47
CA SER A 176 1.41 -32.34 0.42
C SER A 176 1.38 -33.07 1.76
N SER A 177 0.22 -33.59 2.12
CA SER A 177 0.11 -34.71 3.05
C SER A 177 -0.99 -35.65 2.56
N SER A 178 -0.52 -36.70 1.88
CA SER A 178 -1.25 -37.86 1.37
C SER A 178 -2.12 -37.65 0.12
N ASP A 179 -1.65 -38.31 -0.94
CA ASP A 179 -2.48 -39.07 -1.89
C ASP A 179 -3.33 -38.28 -2.89
N SER A 180 -2.78 -38.05 -4.10
CA SER A 180 -3.53 -38.12 -5.37
C SER A 180 -2.65 -37.82 -6.58
N ALA A 181 -1.78 -38.78 -6.92
CA ALA A 181 -1.30 -38.92 -8.29
C ALA A 181 -2.45 -39.48 -9.15
N ARG A 182 -3.31 -38.63 -9.74
CA ARG A 182 -4.25 -39.12 -10.78
C ARG A 182 -4.92 -38.12 -11.74
N ASP A 183 -4.74 -36.79 -11.64
CA ASP A 183 -5.59 -35.88 -12.46
C ASP A 183 -4.89 -34.81 -13.32
N SER A 184 -3.58 -34.84 -13.50
CA SER A 184 -2.84 -33.78 -14.22
C SER A 184 -2.60 -34.07 -15.72
N ALA A 185 -3.63 -34.49 -16.46
CA ALA A 185 -3.50 -34.78 -17.90
C ALA A 185 -4.20 -33.78 -18.85
N ARG A 186 -4.63 -32.59 -18.40
CA ARG A 186 -5.57 -31.76 -19.20
C ARG A 186 -5.31 -30.26 -19.35
N THR A 187 -4.08 -29.78 -19.21
CA THR A 187 -3.75 -28.37 -19.56
C THR A 187 -2.36 -28.26 -20.19
N ALA A 188 -2.26 -28.59 -21.48
CA ALA A 188 -1.09 -28.30 -22.30
C ALA A 188 -1.18 -26.86 -22.84
N GLY A 189 -0.34 -25.96 -22.33
CA GLY A 189 -0.03 -24.66 -22.93
C GLY A 189 0.96 -24.77 -24.10
N PRO A 190 1.27 -23.68 -24.82
CA PRO A 190 1.87 -23.73 -26.16
C PRO A 190 3.29 -24.33 -26.17
N SER A 191 3.47 -25.35 -26.99
CA SER A 191 4.74 -26.04 -27.26
C SER A 191 5.83 -25.09 -27.77
N ARG A 192 6.76 -24.70 -26.89
CA ARG A 192 8.18 -24.57 -27.27
C ARG A 192 8.74 -25.98 -27.31
N GLY A 193 9.49 -26.34 -28.38
CA GLY A 193 10.03 -27.69 -28.58
C GLY A 193 10.76 -28.26 -27.34
N PRO A 194 10.92 -29.58 -27.23
CA PRO A 194 11.36 -30.23 -25.99
C PRO A 194 12.76 -29.77 -25.58
N VAL A 195 12.82 -28.81 -24.67
CA VAL A 195 14.07 -28.43 -24.00
C VAL A 195 14.40 -29.54 -23.00
N PRO A 196 15.61 -30.14 -23.05
CA PRO A 196 16.00 -31.17 -22.10
C PRO A 196 15.91 -30.68 -20.65
N PHE A 197 15.49 -31.56 -19.73
CA PHE A 197 15.40 -31.24 -18.31
C PHE A 197 16.74 -30.77 -17.73
N SER A 198 17.87 -31.33 -18.20
CA SER A 198 19.22 -30.88 -17.85
C SER A 198 19.39 -29.39 -18.13
N THR A 199 18.99 -28.94 -19.32
CA THR A 199 19.06 -27.53 -19.73
C THR A 199 18.14 -26.64 -18.88
N VAL A 200 16.92 -27.10 -18.57
CA VAL A 200 15.96 -26.34 -17.74
C VAL A 200 16.51 -26.06 -16.33
N ILE A 201 17.22 -27.02 -15.74
CA ILE A 201 17.81 -26.87 -14.40
C ILE A 201 19.27 -26.38 -14.40
N GLY A 202 19.81 -26.06 -15.59
CA GLY A 202 21.19 -25.64 -15.77
C GLY A 202 22.22 -26.70 -15.38
N ALA A 203 21.92 -27.99 -15.59
CA ALA A 203 22.86 -29.10 -15.45
C ALA A 203 23.58 -29.40 -16.78
N ALA A 204 24.75 -30.03 -16.70
CA ALA A 204 25.39 -30.61 -17.88
C ALA A 204 24.56 -31.77 -18.44
N ASP A 205 24.68 -32.04 -19.74
CA ASP A 205 23.89 -33.10 -20.41
C ASP A 205 24.27 -34.52 -19.96
N ASP A 206 25.47 -34.69 -19.40
CA ASP A 206 25.98 -35.94 -18.81
C ASP A 206 25.85 -35.99 -17.27
N ALA A 207 25.13 -35.03 -16.66
CA ALA A 207 25.01 -34.93 -15.22
C ALA A 207 24.37 -36.17 -14.59
N SER A 208 24.96 -36.63 -13.48
CA SER A 208 24.46 -37.81 -12.75
C SER A 208 23.04 -37.56 -12.19
N PRO A 209 22.22 -38.62 -11.99
CA PRO A 209 20.87 -38.47 -11.40
C PRO A 209 20.87 -37.78 -10.03
N LYS A 210 21.94 -37.98 -9.25
CA LYS A 210 22.13 -37.34 -7.94
C LYS A 210 22.37 -35.83 -8.10
N GLU A 211 23.15 -35.43 -9.10
CA GLU A 211 23.41 -34.03 -9.42
C GLU A 211 22.16 -33.33 -9.96
N LEU A 212 21.41 -33.98 -10.87
CA LEU A 212 20.14 -33.44 -11.37
C LEU A 212 19.15 -33.17 -10.23
N LYS A 213 19.01 -34.11 -9.29
CA LYS A 213 18.15 -33.94 -8.11
C LYS A 213 18.62 -32.78 -7.21
N GLN A 214 19.93 -32.65 -7.03
CA GLN A 214 20.50 -31.57 -6.20
C GLN A 214 20.30 -30.19 -6.84
N ARG A 215 20.54 -30.07 -8.15
CA ARG A 215 20.32 -28.82 -8.90
C ARG A 215 18.84 -28.45 -8.93
N TYR A 216 17.95 -29.42 -9.19
CA TYR A 216 16.51 -29.21 -9.09
C TYR A 216 16.10 -28.67 -7.72
N ARG A 217 16.52 -29.30 -6.61
CA ARG A 217 16.20 -28.82 -5.26
C ARG A 217 16.76 -27.42 -4.97
N THR A 218 17.97 -27.13 -5.46
CA THR A 218 18.60 -25.81 -5.29
C THR A 218 17.83 -24.75 -6.07
N LEU A 219 17.44 -25.07 -7.31
CA LEU A 219 16.69 -24.18 -8.18
C LEU A 219 15.28 -23.93 -7.64
N MET A 220 14.57 -24.97 -7.22
CA MET A 220 13.24 -24.84 -6.61
C MET A 220 13.26 -24.01 -5.33
N LYS A 221 14.32 -24.11 -4.50
CA LYS A 221 14.49 -23.22 -3.33
C LYS A 221 14.67 -21.76 -3.71
N LYS A 222 15.40 -21.48 -4.80
CA LYS A 222 15.64 -20.11 -5.29
C LYS A 222 14.43 -19.52 -6.00
N LEU A 223 13.71 -20.34 -6.76
CA LEU A 223 12.50 -19.95 -7.46
C LEU A 223 11.27 -19.98 -6.55
N HIS A 224 11.41 -20.45 -5.31
CA HIS A 224 10.29 -20.58 -4.39
C HIS A 224 9.63 -19.21 -4.15
N PRO A 225 8.32 -19.08 -4.42
CA PRO A 225 7.61 -17.82 -4.20
C PRO A 225 7.72 -17.29 -2.77
N ASP A 226 7.70 -18.17 -1.77
CA ASP A 226 7.88 -17.82 -0.34
C ASP A 226 9.21 -17.12 -0.02
N HIS A 227 10.17 -17.10 -0.94
CA HIS A 227 11.44 -16.40 -0.81
C HIS A 227 11.62 -15.29 -1.86
N GLY A 228 10.52 -14.83 -2.48
CA GLY A 228 10.54 -13.81 -3.53
C GLY A 228 10.88 -14.35 -4.92
N GLY A 229 10.81 -15.68 -5.12
CA GLY A 229 11.02 -16.33 -6.41
C GLY A 229 9.79 -16.27 -7.33
N SER A 230 9.99 -16.48 -8.63
CA SER A 230 8.89 -16.47 -9.61
C SER A 230 8.07 -17.75 -9.57
N ALA A 231 6.78 -17.63 -9.22
CA ALA A 231 5.82 -18.73 -9.25
C ALA A 231 5.71 -19.38 -10.64
N TYR A 232 5.72 -18.56 -11.69
CA TYR A 232 5.72 -19.04 -13.07
C TYR A 232 6.93 -19.93 -13.39
N LEU A 233 8.15 -19.48 -13.03
CA LEU A 233 9.36 -20.28 -13.27
C LEU A 233 9.40 -21.53 -12.40
N PHE A 234 8.91 -21.43 -11.17
CA PHE A 234 8.79 -22.56 -10.26
C PHE A 234 7.89 -23.67 -10.84
N ASP A 235 6.72 -23.30 -11.34
CA ASP A 235 5.78 -24.23 -12.00
C ASP A 235 6.38 -24.85 -13.25
N TRP A 236 7.02 -24.04 -14.09
CA TRP A 236 7.66 -24.52 -15.31
C TRP A 236 8.76 -25.55 -15.02
N VAL A 237 9.63 -25.29 -14.03
CA VAL A 237 10.70 -26.21 -13.61
C VAL A 237 10.14 -27.48 -12.98
N LYS A 238 9.07 -27.38 -12.17
CA LYS A 238 8.40 -28.55 -11.59
C LYS A 238 7.79 -29.44 -12.66
N GLN A 239 7.06 -28.87 -13.62
CA GLN A 239 6.48 -29.63 -14.75
C GLN A 239 7.56 -30.35 -15.57
N ALA A 240 8.70 -29.69 -15.82
CA ALA A 240 9.82 -30.32 -16.50
C ALA A 240 10.43 -31.51 -15.71
N HIS A 241 10.52 -31.39 -14.38
CA HIS A 241 10.96 -32.49 -13.51
C HIS A 241 9.98 -33.67 -13.54
N ASP A 242 8.68 -33.39 -13.45
CA ASP A 242 7.67 -34.42 -13.46
C ASP A 242 7.67 -35.16 -14.79
N ASN A 243 7.73 -34.45 -15.92
CA ASN A 243 7.85 -35.07 -17.25
C ASN A 243 9.11 -35.94 -17.38
N TYR A 244 10.24 -35.50 -16.82
CA TYR A 244 11.48 -36.29 -16.77
C TYR A 244 11.34 -37.58 -15.96
N MET A 245 10.65 -37.52 -14.81
CA MET A 245 10.43 -38.70 -13.96
C MET A 245 9.44 -39.69 -14.61
N HIS A 246 8.40 -39.20 -15.28
CA HIS A 246 7.46 -40.06 -16.02
C HIS A 246 8.14 -40.73 -17.23
N GLY A 247 8.96 -40.00 -17.99
CA GLY A 247 9.73 -40.56 -19.11
C GLY A 247 10.74 -41.66 -18.70
N LYS A 248 11.23 -41.64 -17.46
CA LYS A 248 12.07 -42.71 -16.89
C LYS A 248 11.32 -43.96 -16.45
N SER A 249 10.00 -43.86 -16.24
CA SER A 249 9.18 -44.97 -15.76
C SER A 249 8.60 -45.82 -16.90
N SER A 250 8.82 -45.41 -18.15
CA SER A 250 8.38 -46.10 -19.38
C SER A 250 9.53 -46.76 -20.17
N LEU A 251 10.70 -46.92 -19.55
CA LEU A 251 11.87 -47.69 -20.03
C LEU A 251 12.19 -48.79 -19.03
#